data_AF-A0A2S6HNS4-F1
#
_entry.id   AF-A0A2S6HNS4-F1
#
_cell.length_a   1.000
_cell.length_b   1.000
_cell.length_c   1.000
_cell.angle_alpha   90.00
_cell.angle_beta   90.00
_cell.angle_gamma   90.00
#
_symmetry.space_group_name_H-M   'P 1'
#
loop_
_entity.id
_entity.type
_entity.pdbx_description
1 polymer ?
#
loop_
_entity_poly.entity_id
_entity_poly.type
_entity_poly.pdbx_seq_one_letter_code
_entity_poly.pdbx_strand_id
1 'polypeptide(L)'
;MLKDEKDWELSEDYYTEQGSEKKLSLEDFITEQDLEGNSLNISPQSDELLKKTIEDVHQVLALAKDGMSIDKIAELTGLDEKYVYDIQVCAQGFREDDEIAVAHLVLG
;
A
#
# COMPACT_ATOMS: atom_id res chain seq x y z
N MET A 1 50.17 -5.31 -0.17
CA MET A 1 49.81 -4.52 -1.37
C MET A 1 48.42 -3.98 -1.09
N LEU A 2 48.30 -2.66 -0.83
CA LEU A 2 47.02 -2.03 -0.58
C LEU A 2 46.25 -1.93 -1.90
N LYS A 3 44.96 -2.25 -1.84
CA LYS A 3 44.01 -2.11 -2.94
C LYS A 3 43.70 -0.62 -3.11
N ASP A 4 44.13 -0.03 -4.23
CA ASP A 4 43.61 1.25 -4.69
C ASP A 4 42.28 0.98 -5.43
N GLU A 5 41.24 0.61 -4.69
CA GLU A 5 39.86 0.71 -5.16
C GLU A 5 39.44 2.14 -4.86
N LYS A 6 39.41 2.99 -5.90
CA LYS A 6 39.02 4.39 -5.79
C LYS A 6 37.52 4.41 -5.46
N ASP A 7 37.21 4.38 -4.16
CA ASP A 7 35.85 4.43 -3.63
C ASP A 7 35.19 5.71 -4.12
N TRP A 8 34.30 5.56 -5.10
CA TRP A 8 33.57 6.66 -5.74
C TRP A 8 32.76 7.45 -4.69
N GLU A 9 32.30 6.78 -3.64
CA GLU A 9 31.57 7.34 -2.49
C GLU A 9 32.44 8.26 -1.60
N LEU A 10 33.76 8.07 -1.60
CA LEU A 10 34.71 8.84 -0.77
C LEU A 10 35.48 9.89 -1.58
N SER A 11 35.23 10.00 -2.89
CA SER A 11 35.87 11.02 -3.70
C SER A 11 35.26 12.40 -3.39
N GLU A 12 36.09 13.37 -3.06
CA GLU A 12 35.67 14.77 -2.84
C GLU A 12 34.95 15.36 -4.08
N ASP A 13 35.22 14.83 -5.27
CA ASP A 13 34.53 15.18 -6.51
C ASP A 13 33.03 14.84 -6.48
N TYR A 14 32.59 13.83 -5.70
CA TYR A 14 31.16 13.46 -5.57
C TYR A 14 30.37 14.50 -4.75
N TYR A 15 31.03 15.13 -3.77
CA TYR A 15 30.44 16.15 -2.90
C TYR A 15 30.62 17.57 -3.43
N THR A 16 31.42 17.75 -4.49
CA THR A 16 31.68 19.07 -5.06
C THR A 16 30.82 19.25 -6.31
N GLU A 17 29.69 19.96 -6.17
CA GLU A 17 28.81 20.38 -7.27
C GLU A 17 29.55 21.39 -8.19
N GLN A 18 30.48 20.89 -9.01
CA GLN A 18 31.20 21.69 -9.98
C GLN A 18 30.46 21.71 -11.32
N GLY A 19 29.48 22.62 -11.43
CA GLY A 19 29.01 23.10 -12.74
C GLY A 19 27.52 23.31 -12.82
N SER A 20 27.10 24.59 -12.87
CA SER A 20 25.78 25.10 -13.29
C SER A 20 24.68 24.05 -13.44
N GLU A 21 24.30 23.44 -12.33
CA GLU A 21 23.30 22.40 -12.32
C GLU A 21 21.95 23.10 -12.48
N LYS A 22 21.31 22.83 -13.62
CA LYS A 22 19.91 23.21 -13.82
C LYS A 22 19.16 22.56 -12.66
N LYS A 23 18.77 23.37 -11.66
CA LYS A 23 18.03 22.90 -10.48
C LYS A 23 16.69 22.35 -10.97
N LEU A 24 16.68 21.06 -11.26
CA LEU A 24 15.46 20.33 -11.55
C LEU A 24 14.75 20.20 -10.20
N SER A 25 13.63 20.89 -10.03
CA SER A 25 12.79 20.66 -8.87
C SER A 25 11.89 19.46 -9.12
N LEU A 26 11.40 18.82 -8.05
CA LEU A 26 10.42 17.76 -8.21
C LEU A 26 9.13 18.25 -8.89
N GLU A 27 8.82 19.55 -8.79
CA GLU A 27 7.65 20.15 -9.43
C GLU A 27 7.76 20.16 -10.97
N ASP A 28 8.98 20.17 -11.54
CA ASP A 28 9.19 20.12 -12.99
C ASP A 28 8.78 18.78 -13.62
N PHE A 29 8.65 17.73 -12.82
CA PHE A 29 8.24 16.39 -13.26
C PHE A 29 6.76 16.08 -12.99
N ILE A 30 6.07 16.90 -12.21
CA ILE A 30 4.66 16.71 -11.88
C ILE A 30 3.80 17.40 -12.95
N THR A 31 2.90 16.65 -13.58
CA THR A 31 1.93 17.20 -14.55
C THR A 31 0.56 17.41 -13.89
N GLU A 32 -0.28 18.28 -14.45
CA GLU A 32 -1.67 18.48 -13.96
C GLU A 32 -2.47 17.17 -13.92
N GLN A 33 -2.15 16.22 -14.80
CA GLN A 33 -2.73 14.88 -14.81
C GLN A 33 -2.35 14.03 -13.58
N ASP A 34 -1.15 14.22 -13.02
CA ASP A 34 -0.71 13.58 -11.77
C ASP A 34 -1.44 14.16 -10.55
N LEU A 35 -1.77 15.45 -10.58
CA LEU A 35 -2.55 16.11 -9.54
C LEU A 35 -4.03 15.68 -9.59
N GLU A 36 -4.58 15.46 -10.78
CA GLU A 36 -5.94 14.95 -10.98
C GLU A 36 -6.06 13.43 -10.69
N GLY A 37 -4.98 12.67 -10.87
CA GLY A 37 -4.93 11.23 -10.61
C GLY A 37 -5.04 10.81 -9.14
N ASN A 38 -4.90 11.77 -8.21
CA ASN A 38 -5.12 11.53 -6.78
C ASN A 38 -6.54 11.89 -6.31
N SER A 39 -7.42 12.34 -7.21
CA SER A 39 -8.85 12.25 -6.96
C SER A 39 -9.24 10.80 -7.23
N LEU A 40 -9.13 9.98 -6.18
CA LEU A 40 -9.81 8.68 -6.11
C LEU A 40 -11.23 8.91 -6.65
N ASN A 41 -11.48 8.47 -7.88
CA ASN A 41 -12.80 8.51 -8.49
C ASN A 41 -13.64 7.45 -7.78
N ILE A 42 -14.01 7.75 -6.53
CA ILE A 42 -14.95 6.99 -5.73
C ILE A 42 -16.30 7.30 -6.35
N SER A 43 -16.65 6.51 -7.36
CA SER A 43 -18.04 6.44 -7.82
C SER A 43 -18.92 6.16 -6.59
N PRO A 44 -20.12 6.75 -6.46
CA PRO A 44 -21.02 6.46 -5.33
C PRO A 44 -21.34 4.96 -5.20
N GLN A 45 -21.24 4.17 -6.28
CA GLN A 45 -21.33 2.69 -6.21
C GLN A 45 -20.11 2.04 -5.56
N SER A 46 -18.92 2.59 -5.78
CA SER A 46 -17.68 2.13 -5.14
C SER A 46 -17.72 2.37 -3.64
N ASP A 47 -18.38 3.44 -3.20
CA ASP A 47 -18.56 3.80 -1.78
C ASP A 47 -19.43 2.78 -1.01
N GLU A 48 -20.52 2.29 -1.63
CA GLU A 48 -21.36 1.24 -1.03
C GLU A 48 -20.64 -0.11 -0.97
N LEU A 49 -19.90 -0.46 -2.03
CA LEU A 49 -19.07 -1.68 -2.05
C LEU A 49 -17.93 -1.59 -1.03
N LEU A 50 -17.25 -0.44 -0.92
CA LEU A 50 -16.22 -0.18 0.07
C LEU A 50 -16.76 -0.36 1.49
N LYS A 51 -17.90 0.25 1.81
CA LYS A 51 -18.50 0.11 3.14
C LYS A 51 -18.80 -1.34 3.48
N LYS A 52 -19.34 -2.09 2.52
CA LYS A 52 -19.60 -3.53 2.70
C LYS A 52 -18.29 -4.30 2.92
N THR A 53 -17.28 -4.07 2.09
CA THR A 53 -15.97 -4.71 2.21
C THR A 53 -15.27 -4.35 3.52
N ILE A 54 -15.39 -3.11 4.01
CA ILE A 54 -14.86 -2.70 5.31
C ILE A 54 -15.54 -3.49 6.44
N GLU A 55 -16.86 -3.66 6.37
CA GLU A 55 -17.60 -4.45 7.36
C GLU A 55 -17.21 -5.94 7.31
N ASP A 56 -17.07 -6.50 6.11
CA ASP A 56 -16.56 -7.86 5.90
C ASP A 56 -15.14 -8.03 6.47
N VAL A 57 -14.25 -7.08 6.19
CA VAL A 57 -12.86 -7.06 6.70
C VAL A 57 -12.84 -6.98 8.22
N HIS A 58 -13.61 -6.08 8.82
CA HIS A 58 -13.70 -5.95 10.28
C HIS A 58 -14.20 -7.25 10.92
N GLN A 59 -15.23 -7.88 10.36
CA GLN A 59 -15.75 -9.14 10.87
C GLN A 59 -14.74 -10.29 10.72
N VAL A 60 -14.06 -10.40 9.58
CA VAL A 60 -13.02 -11.42 9.35
C VAL A 60 -11.83 -11.22 10.29
N LEU A 61 -11.38 -9.99 10.51
CA LEU A 61 -10.26 -9.68 11.40
C LEU A 61 -10.61 -9.95 12.86
N ALA A 62 -11.82 -9.61 13.30
CA ALA A 62 -12.29 -9.92 14.64
C ALA A 62 -12.30 -11.44 14.91
N LEU A 63 -12.79 -12.24 13.96
CA LEU A 63 -12.81 -13.71 14.06
C LEU A 63 -11.40 -14.32 13.95
N ALA A 64 -10.54 -13.74 13.13
CA ALA A 64 -9.14 -14.15 13.01
C ALA A 64 -8.36 -13.90 14.31
N LYS A 65 -8.63 -12.78 14.98
CA LYS A 65 -8.04 -12.44 16.29
C LYS A 65 -8.45 -13.40 17.39
N ASP A 66 -9.64 -14.00 17.29
CA ASP A 66 -10.13 -15.06 18.16
C ASP A 66 -9.46 -16.44 17.87
N GLY A 67 -8.61 -16.52 16.83
CA GLY A 67 -7.86 -17.72 16.47
C GLY A 67 -8.64 -18.71 15.59
N MET A 68 -9.71 -18.25 14.92
CA MET A 68 -10.49 -19.11 14.03
C MET A 68 -9.75 -19.36 12.70
N SER A 69 -9.90 -20.57 12.15
CA SER A 69 -9.36 -20.93 10.82
C SER A 69 -10.18 -20.28 9.70
N ILE A 70 -9.56 -20.09 8.54
CA ILE A 70 -10.18 -19.48 7.35
C ILE A 70 -11.49 -20.19 6.97
N ASP A 71 -11.47 -21.52 6.89
CA ASP A 71 -12.65 -22.34 6.55
C ASP A 71 -13.83 -22.06 7.50
N LYS A 72 -13.53 -21.93 8.80
CA LYS A 72 -14.53 -21.67 9.83
C LYS A 72 -15.06 -20.25 9.79
N ILE A 73 -14.21 -19.28 9.43
CA ILE A 73 -14.61 -17.89 9.23
C ILE A 73 -15.50 -17.77 8.00
N ALA A 74 -15.16 -18.45 6.90
CA ALA A 74 -15.97 -18.50 5.68
C ALA A 74 -17.35 -19.12 5.95
N GLU A 75 -17.42 -20.22 6.71
CA GLU A 75 -18.70 -20.82 7.14
C GLU A 75 -19.55 -19.87 7.99
N LEU A 76 -18.94 -19.08 8.88
CA LEU A 76 -19.66 -18.18 9.80
C LEU A 76 -20.11 -16.88 9.13
N THR A 77 -19.31 -16.35 8.22
CA THR A 77 -19.59 -15.09 7.52
C THR A 77 -20.37 -15.30 6.22
N GLY A 78 -20.40 -16.54 5.70
CA GLY A 78 -20.96 -16.86 4.39
C GLY A 78 -20.14 -16.30 3.23
N LEU A 79 -18.89 -15.90 3.50
CA LEU A 79 -17.95 -15.38 2.52
C LEU A 79 -17.16 -16.52 1.87
N ASP A 80 -16.58 -16.25 0.70
CA ASP A 80 -15.73 -17.21 0.01
C ASP A 80 -14.40 -17.41 0.76
N GLU A 81 -13.93 -18.66 0.88
CA GLU A 81 -12.69 -18.99 1.58
C GLU A 81 -11.48 -18.24 1.00
N LYS A 82 -11.45 -18.04 -0.31
CA LYS A 82 -10.38 -17.29 -0.98
C LYS A 82 -10.45 -15.80 -0.61
N TYR A 83 -11.65 -15.24 -0.52
CA TYR A 83 -11.85 -13.85 -0.11
C TYR A 83 -11.42 -13.61 1.34
N VAL A 84 -11.75 -14.53 2.25
CA VAL A 84 -11.29 -14.48 3.65
C VAL A 84 -9.76 -14.59 3.74
N TYR A 85 -9.14 -15.46 2.94
CA TYR A 85 -7.69 -15.56 2.85
C TYR A 85 -7.05 -14.26 2.34
N ASP A 86 -7.58 -13.69 1.26
CA ASP A 86 -7.07 -12.45 0.67
C ASP A 86 -7.15 -11.29 1.69
N ILE A 87 -8.24 -11.19 2.46
CA ILE A 87 -8.38 -10.20 3.55
C ILE A 87 -7.29 -10.39 4.61
N GLN A 88 -7.08 -11.61 5.09
CA GLN A 88 -6.09 -11.88 6.14
C GLN A 88 -4.66 -11.61 5.67
N VAL A 89 -4.33 -11.95 4.42
CA VAL A 89 -3.02 -11.65 3.82
C VAL A 89 -2.83 -10.14 3.66
N CYS A 90 -3.85 -9.43 3.18
CA CYS A 90 -3.82 -7.98 3.05
C CYS A 90 -3.62 -7.30 4.40
N ALA A 91 -4.31 -7.76 5.45
CA ALA A 91 -4.18 -7.22 6.79
C ALA A 91 -2.80 -7.44 7.45
N GLN A 92 -2.03 -8.45 7.04
CA GLN A 92 -0.65 -8.63 7.51
C GLN A 92 0.31 -7.53 7.01
N GLY A 93 -0.02 -6.88 5.90
CA GLY A 93 0.77 -5.81 5.30
C GLY A 93 0.55 -4.44 5.95
N PHE A 94 -0.53 -4.26 6.71
CA PHE A 94 -0.89 -3.01 7.36
C PHE A 94 -0.85 -3.15 8.88
N ARG A 95 -0.75 -2.02 9.59
CA ARG A 95 -1.01 -2.01 11.03
C ARG A 95 -2.49 -2.35 11.22
N GLU A 96 -2.82 -3.11 12.27
CA GLU A 96 -4.18 -3.60 12.60
C GLU A 96 -5.31 -2.55 12.51
N ASP A 97 -5.01 -1.25 12.48
CA ASP A 97 -5.98 -0.14 12.46
C ASP A 97 -6.39 0.37 11.06
N ASP A 98 -5.74 -0.03 9.96
CA ASP A 98 -6.07 0.51 8.62
C ASP A 98 -7.01 -0.41 7.82
N GLU A 99 -8.19 -0.68 8.37
CA GLU A 99 -9.27 -1.50 7.76
C GLU A 99 -9.69 -0.96 6.38
N ILE A 100 -9.66 0.37 6.22
CA ILE A 100 -9.99 1.06 4.97
C ILE A 100 -8.93 0.79 3.89
N ALA A 101 -7.66 0.68 4.27
CA ALA A 101 -6.59 0.38 3.32
C ALA A 101 -6.65 -1.08 2.86
N VAL A 102 -6.97 -2.00 3.78
CA VAL A 102 -7.20 -3.42 3.46
C VAL A 102 -8.39 -3.57 2.51
N ALA A 103 -9.51 -2.89 2.78
CA ALA A 103 -10.67 -2.91 1.89
C ALA A 103 -10.35 -2.37 0.49
N HIS A 104 -9.58 -1.29 0.39
CA HIS A 104 -9.11 -0.78 -0.90
C HIS A 104 -8.19 -1.76 -1.61
N LEU A 105 -7.31 -2.45 -0.90
CA LEU A 105 -6.39 -3.42 -1.50
C LEU A 105 -7.13 -4.67 -2.03
N VAL A 106 -8.21 -5.08 -1.36
CA VAL A 106 -9.04 -6.22 -1.77
C VAL A 106 -9.95 -5.88 -2.96
N LEU A 107 -10.37 -4.61 -3.08
CA LEU A 107 -11.20 -4.11 -4.19
C LEU A 107 -10.41 -3.62 -5.41
N GLY A 108 -9.10 -3.39 -5.25
CA GLY A 108 -8.20 -2.80 -6.25
C GLY A 108 -7.77 -3.73 -7.37
#